data_AF-A0A225WCD1-F1
#
_entry.id   AF-A0A225WCD1-F1
#
_cell.length_a   1.000
_cell.length_b   1.000
_cell.length_c   1.000
_cell.angle_alpha   90.00
_cell.angle_beta   90.00
_cell.angle_gamma   90.00
#
_symmetry.space_group_name_H-M   'P 1'
#
loop_
_entity.id
_entity.type
_entity.pdbx_description
1 polymer ?
#
loop_
_entity_poly.entity_id
_entity_poly.type
_entity_poly.pdbx_seq_one_letter_code
_entity_poly.pdbx_strand_id
1 'polypeptide(L)'
;MKLVSFSAAVTALCCFVPRSVEAHSWLTKPVSRDTGPVTTDGTIGCPNTTPKTPTSFSPGETIDVRYWRNNHLGGFIRWALSPTGSETASDFDDSVFYYTCRESGPECVPSDGSTSRYAGDSSGDYTISCGDTITLPDWLDEGDYVLQWIWFGVGSSYGNIGWAEPQFVSCADITLTSAGSSSEPECPTFVGGDRVTKNEDLGNHECFYFYTNSIESTQYKGSNDDYEQYYIFGKPSYVENCSGSTAGIGNSTATPTTENPETETPETNSDTDAPTDTPASTDYPTSSPEPSSNDNSVADDASAITGESDDDDPVGTVAPGDCKRKKRTWNRG
;
A
#
# COMPACT_ATOMS: atom_id res chain seq x y z
N MET A 1 -24.58 53.96 -48.45
CA MET A 1 -23.98 52.62 -48.22
C MET A 1 -23.79 52.48 -46.71
N LYS A 2 -24.53 51.59 -46.06
CA LYS A 2 -24.45 51.36 -44.60
C LYS A 2 -23.51 50.17 -44.35
N LEU A 3 -22.43 50.40 -43.60
CA LEU A 3 -21.57 49.33 -43.08
C LEU A 3 -22.31 48.61 -41.95
N VAL A 4 -22.35 47.28 -42.05
CA VAL A 4 -22.80 46.38 -40.98
C VAL A 4 -21.55 45.76 -40.38
N SER A 5 -21.23 46.13 -39.14
CA SER A 5 -20.16 45.48 -38.36
C SER A 5 -20.69 44.18 -37.78
N PHE A 6 -20.13 43.05 -38.21
CA PHE A 6 -20.26 41.76 -37.52
C PHE A 6 -19.18 41.68 -36.43
N SER A 7 -19.58 41.66 -35.17
CA SER A 7 -18.70 41.24 -34.07
C SER A 7 -18.79 39.73 -33.93
N ALA A 8 -17.71 39.03 -34.25
CA ALA A 8 -17.57 37.61 -33.95
C ALA A 8 -17.17 37.44 -32.47
N ALA A 9 -18.08 36.89 -31.67
CA ALA A 9 -17.76 36.44 -30.32
C ALA A 9 -17.03 35.09 -30.44
N VAL A 10 -15.73 35.09 -30.17
CA VAL A 10 -14.94 33.86 -30.02
C VAL A 10 -15.18 33.35 -28.59
N THR A 11 -16.08 32.39 -28.45
CA THR A 11 -16.26 31.67 -27.19
C THR A 11 -15.08 30.70 -27.05
N ALA A 12 -14.13 31.03 -26.17
CA ALA A 12 -13.06 30.12 -25.79
C ALA A 12 -13.69 28.94 -25.02
N LEU A 13 -13.85 27.81 -25.70
CA LEU A 13 -14.21 26.55 -25.08
C LEU A 13 -12.99 26.08 -24.29
N CYS A 14 -12.91 26.45 -23.01
CA CYS A 14 -12.00 25.81 -22.07
C CYS A 14 -12.42 24.35 -21.98
N CYS A 15 -11.78 23.50 -22.79
CA CYS A 15 -11.79 22.06 -22.59
C CYS A 15 -11.18 21.81 -21.21
N PHE A 16 -12.04 21.64 -20.20
CA PHE A 16 -11.67 20.98 -18.96
C PHE A 16 -11.38 19.53 -19.34
N VAL A 17 -10.15 19.28 -19.78
CA VAL A 17 -9.64 17.91 -19.86
C VAL A 17 -9.56 17.46 -18.39
N PRO A 18 -10.34 16.46 -17.96
CA PRO A 18 -10.12 15.91 -16.63
C PRO A 18 -8.67 15.49 -16.57
N ARG A 19 -7.92 16.02 -15.59
CA ARG A 19 -6.59 15.51 -15.28
C ARG A 19 -6.80 14.04 -14.96
N SER A 20 -6.29 13.15 -15.80
CA SER A 20 -6.19 11.75 -15.46
C SER A 20 -5.40 11.68 -14.15
N VAL A 21 -6.08 11.34 -13.06
CA VAL A 21 -5.42 11.07 -11.79
C VAL A 21 -4.80 9.69 -11.97
N GLU A 22 -3.59 9.70 -12.47
CA GLU A 22 -2.74 8.52 -12.53
C GLU A 22 -2.24 8.31 -11.12
N ALA A 23 -2.53 7.16 -10.52
CA ALA A 23 -2.26 6.94 -9.12
C ALA A 23 -1.21 5.88 -8.85
N HIS A 24 -0.55 6.12 -7.73
CA HIS A 24 0.91 6.05 -7.72
C HIS A 24 1.40 5.95 -6.28
N SER A 25 1.44 4.76 -5.71
CA SER A 25 1.89 4.60 -4.32
C SER A 25 3.34 4.16 -4.25
N TRP A 26 4.01 4.56 -3.16
CA TRP A 26 5.30 4.02 -2.75
C TRP A 26 5.42 4.06 -1.23
N LEU A 27 6.41 3.33 -0.71
CA LEU A 27 6.76 3.32 0.70
C LEU A 27 7.33 4.69 1.14
N THR A 28 6.90 5.20 2.28
CA THR A 28 7.39 6.46 2.87
C THR A 28 8.04 6.27 4.23
N LYS A 29 7.65 5.22 4.97
CA LYS A 29 8.32 4.77 6.18
C LYS A 29 8.44 3.24 6.21
N PRO A 30 9.63 2.68 6.48
CA PRO A 30 10.94 3.35 6.52
C PRO A 30 11.26 4.12 5.22
N VAL A 31 12.21 5.05 5.27
CA VAL A 31 12.48 5.96 4.14
C VAL A 31 12.84 5.16 2.89
N SER A 32 12.06 5.31 1.83
CA SER A 32 12.27 4.54 0.61
C SER A 32 13.48 5.02 -0.20
N ARG A 33 14.11 4.07 -0.89
CA ARG A 33 15.07 4.33 -1.98
C ARG A 33 14.40 5.09 -3.13
N ASP A 34 13.12 4.83 -3.36
CA ASP A 34 12.30 5.47 -4.38
C ASP A 34 11.73 6.78 -3.83
N THR A 35 11.51 7.76 -4.74
CA THR A 35 10.92 9.07 -4.39
C THR A 35 9.59 9.29 -5.09
N GLY A 36 9.06 8.22 -5.69
CA GLY A 36 7.86 8.20 -6.47
C GLY A 36 7.45 6.76 -6.77
N PRO A 37 6.29 6.59 -7.43
CA PRO A 37 5.76 5.28 -7.80
C PRO A 37 6.68 4.54 -8.76
N VAL A 38 6.78 3.22 -8.60
CA VAL A 38 7.34 2.34 -9.62
C VAL A 38 6.47 1.10 -9.76
N THR A 39 6.11 0.78 -10.99
CA THR A 39 5.31 -0.41 -11.30
C THR A 39 6.18 -1.65 -11.47
N THR A 40 5.63 -2.82 -11.16
CA THR A 40 6.27 -4.14 -11.40
C THR A 40 5.27 -5.14 -11.97
N ASP A 41 5.77 -6.12 -12.73
CA ASP A 41 5.06 -7.33 -13.14
C ASP A 41 5.43 -8.55 -12.26
N GLY A 42 6.12 -8.30 -11.14
CA GLY A 42 6.67 -9.31 -10.23
C GLY A 42 8.09 -9.75 -10.59
N THR A 43 8.67 -9.29 -11.69
CA THR A 43 10.05 -9.66 -12.08
C THR A 43 11.13 -8.74 -11.48
N ILE A 44 10.73 -7.55 -11.01
CA ILE A 44 11.62 -6.58 -10.38
C ILE A 44 11.62 -6.82 -8.87
N GLY A 45 12.82 -7.06 -8.31
CA GLY A 45 13.01 -7.08 -6.86
C GLY A 45 13.00 -5.67 -6.29
N CYS A 46 14.12 -4.95 -6.46
CA CYS A 46 14.21 -3.55 -6.09
C CYS A 46 14.37 -2.62 -7.30
N PRO A 47 13.48 -1.63 -7.52
CA PRO A 47 13.61 -0.71 -8.65
C PRO A 47 14.91 0.11 -8.61
N ASN A 48 15.22 0.65 -7.44
CA ASN A 48 16.44 1.40 -7.21
C ASN A 48 17.38 0.60 -6.30
N THR A 49 18.48 0.14 -6.88
CA THR A 49 19.51 -0.63 -6.15
C THR A 49 20.59 0.25 -5.50
N THR A 50 20.47 1.58 -5.60
CA THR A 50 21.39 2.51 -4.94
C THR A 50 21.07 2.57 -3.44
N PRO A 51 21.98 2.14 -2.55
CA PRO A 51 21.72 2.19 -1.11
C PRO A 51 21.56 3.62 -0.60
N LYS A 52 20.63 3.81 0.33
CA LYS A 52 20.45 5.02 1.14
C LYS A 52 20.90 4.78 2.58
N THR A 53 20.78 5.81 3.43
CA THR A 53 21.03 5.67 4.86
C THR A 53 20.04 4.68 5.47
N PRO A 54 20.52 3.55 6.04
CA PRO A 54 19.64 2.55 6.62
C PRO A 54 19.00 3.06 7.90
N THR A 55 17.78 2.58 8.18
CA THR A 55 17.14 2.75 9.49
C THR A 55 17.41 1.52 10.36
N SER A 56 17.93 1.73 11.57
CA SER A 56 18.27 0.64 12.48
C SER A 56 17.06 0.15 13.27
N PHE A 57 16.90 -1.17 13.36
CA PHE A 57 15.85 -1.84 14.12
C PHE A 57 16.39 -3.08 14.83
N SER A 58 15.69 -3.54 15.85
CA SER A 58 15.93 -4.86 16.45
C SER A 58 15.16 -5.95 15.69
N PRO A 59 15.69 -7.19 15.59
CA PRO A 59 14.89 -8.34 15.20
C PRO A 59 13.64 -8.46 16.08
N GLY A 60 12.50 -8.85 15.49
CA GLY A 60 11.22 -8.93 16.22
C GLY A 60 10.58 -7.58 16.56
N GLU A 61 11.21 -6.45 16.21
CA GLU A 61 10.65 -5.13 16.48
C GLU A 61 9.37 -4.89 15.66
N THR A 62 8.36 -4.31 16.30
CA THR A 62 7.17 -3.82 15.61
C THR A 62 7.41 -2.39 15.16
N ILE A 63 7.45 -2.18 13.85
CA ILE A 63 7.81 -0.89 13.24
C ILE A 63 6.60 -0.24 12.57
N ASP A 64 6.58 1.09 12.60
CA ASP A 64 5.64 1.92 11.84
C ASP A 64 5.97 1.84 10.34
N VAL A 65 4.97 1.51 9.52
CA VAL A 65 5.10 1.52 8.07
C VAL A 65 4.07 2.43 7.44
N ARG A 66 4.51 3.24 6.48
CA ARG A 66 3.65 4.24 5.85
C ARG A 66 3.83 4.27 4.35
N TYR A 67 2.76 4.53 3.63
CA TYR A 67 2.72 4.70 2.17
C TYR A 67 1.53 5.58 1.78
N TRP A 68 1.56 6.20 0.61
CA TRP A 68 0.47 7.08 0.17
C TRP A 68 -0.75 6.28 -0.27
N ARG A 69 -1.97 6.65 0.15
CA ARG A 69 -3.22 5.97 -0.21
C ARG A 69 -3.52 6.01 -1.71
N ASN A 70 -3.63 7.22 -2.26
CA ASN A 70 -4.10 7.52 -3.60
C ASN A 70 -5.51 6.95 -3.90
N ASN A 71 -6.05 7.22 -5.09
CA ASN A 71 -7.43 6.89 -5.45
C ASN A 71 -7.68 5.45 -5.93
N HIS A 72 -6.77 4.49 -5.70
CA HIS A 72 -7.03 3.09 -6.04
C HIS A 72 -7.50 2.27 -4.84
N LEU A 73 -8.14 1.15 -5.17
CA LEU A 73 -9.03 0.45 -4.26
C LEU A 73 -8.45 -0.90 -3.87
N GLY A 74 -8.43 -1.14 -2.56
CA GLY A 74 -8.12 -2.44 -2.00
C GLY A 74 -6.75 -2.98 -2.37
N GLY A 75 -6.64 -4.30 -2.20
CA GLY A 75 -5.43 -5.06 -2.45
C GLY A 75 -4.65 -5.36 -1.17
N PHE A 76 -3.48 -5.91 -1.39
CA PHE A 76 -2.61 -6.42 -0.36
C PHE A 76 -1.27 -5.73 -0.43
N ILE A 77 -0.61 -5.63 0.72
CA ILE A 77 0.81 -5.33 0.80
C ILE A 77 1.57 -6.60 1.13
N ARG A 78 2.59 -6.92 0.33
CA ARG A 78 3.60 -7.94 0.63
C ARG A 78 4.85 -7.27 1.21
N TRP A 79 5.37 -7.86 2.29
CA TRP A 79 6.63 -7.47 2.90
C TRP A 79 7.65 -8.60 2.82
N ALA A 80 8.83 -8.28 2.31
CA ALA A 80 9.96 -9.21 2.19
C ALA A 80 11.26 -8.52 2.58
N LEU A 81 12.26 -9.29 3.00
CA LEU A 81 13.57 -8.79 3.40
C LEU A 81 14.67 -9.60 2.76
N SER A 82 15.58 -8.93 2.05
CA SER A 82 16.76 -9.57 1.51
C SER A 82 18.03 -8.83 1.94
N PRO A 83 19.16 -9.50 2.18
CA PRO A 83 20.42 -8.82 2.48
C PRO A 83 20.80 -7.82 1.40
N THR A 84 21.43 -6.73 1.81
CA THR A 84 21.93 -5.70 0.89
C THR A 84 22.87 -6.33 -0.16
N GLY A 85 22.63 -6.02 -1.44
CA GLY A 85 23.35 -6.62 -2.56
C GLY A 85 22.73 -7.89 -3.15
N SER A 86 21.68 -8.44 -2.53
CA SER A 86 20.88 -9.56 -3.04
C SER A 86 19.43 -9.13 -3.26
N GLU A 87 19.19 -8.29 -4.28
CA GLU A 87 17.92 -7.56 -4.43
C GLU A 87 17.10 -8.02 -5.64
N THR A 88 17.22 -9.30 -6.03
CA THR A 88 16.42 -9.86 -7.14
C THR A 88 15.00 -10.21 -6.68
N ALA A 89 14.05 -10.31 -7.62
CA ALA A 89 12.69 -10.74 -7.29
C ALA A 89 12.68 -12.11 -6.58
N SER A 90 13.53 -13.04 -7.01
CA SER A 90 13.63 -14.37 -6.38
C SER A 90 14.12 -14.30 -4.94
N ASP A 91 15.09 -13.42 -4.64
CA ASP A 91 15.61 -13.26 -3.27
C ASP A 91 14.51 -12.76 -2.33
N PHE A 92 13.66 -11.85 -2.81
CA PHE A 92 12.50 -11.37 -2.06
C PHE A 92 11.37 -12.41 -1.96
N ASP A 93 11.08 -13.14 -3.03
CA ASP A 93 10.05 -14.18 -3.03
C ASP A 93 10.35 -15.30 -2.02
N ASP A 94 11.62 -15.64 -1.82
CA ASP A 94 12.06 -16.64 -0.85
C ASP A 94 12.05 -16.13 0.62
N SER A 95 11.93 -14.82 0.82
CA SER A 95 12.08 -14.15 2.12
C SER A 95 10.86 -13.32 2.54
N VAL A 96 9.70 -13.60 1.97
CA VAL A 96 8.43 -13.01 2.39
C VAL A 96 8.11 -13.42 3.83
N PHE A 97 7.82 -12.43 4.67
CA PHE A 97 7.57 -12.65 6.10
C PHE A 97 6.23 -12.07 6.59
N TYR A 98 5.65 -11.13 5.85
CA TYR A 98 4.43 -10.44 6.29
C TYR A 98 3.53 -10.06 5.11
N TYR A 99 2.22 -10.06 5.37
CA TYR A 99 1.20 -9.49 4.50
C TYR A 99 0.23 -8.64 5.31
N THR A 100 -0.18 -7.50 4.77
CA THR A 100 -1.23 -6.64 5.34
C THR A 100 -2.24 -6.24 4.28
N CYS A 101 -3.42 -5.77 4.69
CA CYS A 101 -4.30 -5.08 3.76
C CYS A 101 -3.73 -3.72 3.33
N ARG A 102 -4.06 -3.31 2.10
CA ARG A 102 -3.65 -2.02 1.56
C ARG A 102 -4.19 -0.85 2.36
N GLU A 103 -5.51 -0.79 2.56
CA GLU A 103 -6.12 0.34 3.26
C GLU A 103 -6.10 0.14 4.79
N SER A 104 -4.91 -0.11 5.34
CA SER A 104 -4.68 -0.36 6.77
C SER A 104 -4.30 0.90 7.54
N GLY A 105 -4.48 0.85 8.87
CA GLY A 105 -4.22 1.94 9.80
C GLY A 105 -5.40 2.90 9.99
N PRO A 106 -5.38 3.71 11.07
CA PRO A 106 -6.47 4.63 11.39
C PRO A 106 -6.50 5.89 10.51
N GLU A 107 -5.36 6.28 9.92
CA GLU A 107 -5.22 7.47 9.08
C GLU A 107 -5.61 7.21 7.62
N CYS A 108 -5.81 5.95 7.25
CA CYS A 108 -6.11 5.54 5.88
C CYS A 108 -7.61 5.72 5.55
N VAL A 109 -8.06 6.96 5.53
CA VAL A 109 -9.45 7.35 5.28
C VAL A 109 -9.53 8.40 4.18
N PRO A 110 -10.52 8.32 3.26
CA PRO A 110 -10.82 9.39 2.31
C PRO A 110 -11.01 10.73 3.01
N SER A 111 -10.48 11.81 2.43
CA SER A 111 -10.55 13.13 3.06
C SER A 111 -11.97 13.71 3.12
N ASP A 112 -12.87 13.28 2.23
CA ASP A 112 -14.29 13.60 2.26
C ASP A 112 -15.08 12.77 3.29
N GLY A 113 -14.43 11.83 3.99
CA GLY A 113 -15.05 10.95 4.97
C GLY A 113 -15.97 9.89 4.35
N SER A 114 -15.90 9.64 3.05
CA SER A 114 -16.75 8.70 2.35
C SER A 114 -16.59 7.27 2.88
N THR A 115 -17.72 6.64 3.19
CA THR A 115 -17.79 5.22 3.56
C THR A 115 -17.88 4.29 2.34
N SER A 116 -17.99 4.85 1.13
CA SER A 116 -17.99 4.06 -0.10
C SER A 116 -16.72 3.22 -0.17
N ARG A 117 -16.88 1.92 -0.44
CA ARG A 117 -15.74 1.02 -0.71
C ARG A 117 -14.93 1.46 -1.94
N TYR A 118 -15.51 2.27 -2.80
CA TYR A 118 -14.92 2.80 -4.03
C TYR A 118 -14.43 4.25 -3.90
N ALA A 119 -14.34 4.79 -2.68
CA ALA A 119 -13.93 6.16 -2.45
C ALA A 119 -12.47 6.39 -2.86
N GLY A 120 -12.23 7.40 -3.70
CA GLY A 120 -10.89 7.93 -3.96
C GLY A 120 -10.37 8.79 -2.80
N ASP A 121 -9.25 9.47 -2.98
CA ASP A 121 -8.64 10.29 -1.92
C ASP A 121 -9.37 11.60 -1.65
N SER A 122 -9.90 12.24 -2.70
CA SER A 122 -10.53 13.59 -2.68
C SER A 122 -9.65 14.73 -2.12
N SER A 123 -8.41 14.45 -1.71
CA SER A 123 -7.46 15.40 -1.09
C SER A 123 -6.25 15.76 -1.96
N GLY A 124 -6.16 15.25 -3.20
CA GLY A 124 -4.98 15.41 -4.05
C GLY A 124 -3.89 14.40 -3.73
N ASP A 125 -2.90 14.29 -4.60
CA ASP A 125 -1.90 13.23 -4.57
C ASP A 125 -1.05 13.29 -3.29
N TYR A 126 -0.77 12.12 -2.71
CA TYR A 126 0.22 11.96 -1.62
C TYR A 126 -0.12 12.75 -0.35
N THR A 127 -1.41 12.85 -0.04
CA THR A 127 -1.90 13.60 1.13
C THR A 127 -2.40 12.70 2.25
N ILE A 128 -2.88 11.49 1.94
CA ILE A 128 -3.36 10.53 2.92
C ILE A 128 -2.33 9.43 3.09
N SER A 129 -1.84 9.27 4.32
CA SER A 129 -0.92 8.19 4.69
C SER A 129 -1.70 6.95 5.12
N CYS A 130 -1.41 5.82 4.49
CA CYS A 130 -1.89 4.51 4.88
C CYS A 130 -0.75 3.65 5.41
N GLY A 131 -1.12 2.53 6.03
CA GLY A 131 -0.20 1.64 6.71
C GLY A 131 -0.43 1.68 8.22
N ASP A 132 0.12 0.70 8.90
CA ASP A 132 0.01 0.57 10.34
C ASP A 132 1.37 0.10 10.87
N THR A 133 1.42 -1.09 11.46
CA THR A 133 2.66 -1.69 11.91
C THR A 133 2.91 -3.06 11.32
N ILE A 134 4.18 -3.42 11.15
CA ILE A 134 4.60 -4.79 10.88
C ILE A 134 5.63 -5.23 11.91
N THR A 135 5.72 -6.54 12.15
CA THR A 135 6.76 -7.10 13.01
C THR A 135 7.89 -7.62 12.13
N LEU A 136 9.10 -7.09 12.31
CA LEU A 136 10.28 -7.57 11.62
C LEU A 136 10.61 -9.02 12.04
N PRO A 137 11.20 -9.84 11.16
CA PRO A 137 11.64 -11.18 11.50
C PRO A 137 12.57 -11.24 12.72
N ASP A 138 12.28 -12.14 13.67
CA ASP A 138 13.18 -12.45 14.80
C ASP A 138 14.05 -13.69 14.54
N TRP A 139 14.14 -14.16 13.28
CA TRP A 139 14.97 -15.31 12.89
C TRP A 139 16.11 -14.94 11.94
N LEU A 140 16.23 -13.65 11.60
CA LEU A 140 17.29 -13.15 10.74
C LEU A 140 18.53 -12.79 11.56
N ASP A 141 19.71 -12.96 10.95
CA ASP A 141 20.98 -12.56 11.56
C ASP A 141 21.12 -11.03 11.57
N GLU A 142 22.03 -10.53 12.42
CA GLU A 142 22.46 -9.13 12.38
C GLU A 142 22.99 -8.77 10.98
N GLY A 143 22.65 -7.59 10.49
CA GLY A 143 23.19 -7.11 9.22
C GLY A 143 22.33 -6.07 8.52
N ASP A 144 22.81 -5.66 7.35
CA ASP A 144 22.12 -4.73 6.47
C ASP A 144 21.19 -5.50 5.51
N TYR A 145 19.93 -5.05 5.45
CA TYR A 145 18.88 -5.62 4.62
C TYR A 145 18.14 -4.54 3.85
N VAL A 146 17.46 -4.98 2.80
CA VAL A 146 16.50 -4.20 2.03
C VAL A 146 15.11 -4.72 2.33
N LEU A 147 14.26 -3.85 2.87
CA LEU A 147 12.84 -4.11 3.07
C LEU A 147 12.09 -3.78 1.77
N GLN A 148 11.42 -4.77 1.20
CA GLN A 148 10.57 -4.61 0.04
C GLN A 148 9.11 -4.43 0.46
N TRP A 149 8.47 -3.46 -0.18
CA TRP A 149 7.04 -3.21 -0.14
C TRP A 149 6.48 -3.46 -1.54
N ILE A 150 5.49 -4.36 -1.68
CA ILE A 150 4.73 -4.52 -2.93
C ILE A 150 3.24 -4.37 -2.66
N TRP A 151 2.55 -3.57 -3.47
CA TRP A 151 1.11 -3.48 -3.53
C TRP A 151 0.55 -4.19 -4.76
N PHE A 152 -0.37 -5.13 -4.55
CA PHE A 152 -0.99 -5.94 -5.62
C PHE A 152 -2.48 -6.20 -5.33
N GLY A 153 -3.21 -6.76 -6.32
CA GLY A 153 -4.66 -6.98 -6.22
C GLY A 153 -5.45 -5.67 -6.23
N VAL A 154 -4.95 -4.68 -6.97
CA VAL A 154 -5.41 -3.29 -6.95
C VAL A 154 -6.51 -3.08 -7.98
N GLY A 155 -7.63 -2.48 -7.57
CA GLY A 155 -8.72 -2.12 -8.46
C GLY A 155 -8.73 -0.64 -8.84
N SER A 156 -9.51 -0.32 -9.87
CA SER A 156 -9.74 1.02 -10.42
C SER A 156 -8.55 1.60 -11.18
N SER A 157 -8.44 1.28 -12.48
CA SER A 157 -7.38 1.80 -13.37
C SER A 157 -7.83 2.88 -14.33
N TYR A 158 -7.11 4.01 -14.38
CA TYR A 158 -7.47 5.20 -15.18
C TYR A 158 -8.92 5.68 -14.96
N GLY A 159 -9.44 5.54 -13.73
CA GLY A 159 -10.83 5.86 -13.38
C GLY A 159 -11.86 4.80 -13.83
N ASN A 160 -11.41 3.67 -14.39
CA ASN A 160 -12.25 2.52 -14.71
C ASN A 160 -12.21 1.53 -13.55
N ILE A 161 -13.32 1.42 -12.82
CA ILE A 161 -13.41 0.60 -11.62
C ILE A 161 -13.41 -0.91 -11.90
N GLY A 162 -13.72 -1.31 -13.13
CA GLY A 162 -13.63 -2.69 -13.61
C GLY A 162 -12.25 -3.11 -14.10
N TRP A 163 -11.22 -2.28 -13.95
CA TRP A 163 -9.86 -2.58 -14.36
C TRP A 163 -8.93 -2.74 -13.16
N ALA A 164 -7.98 -3.65 -13.29
CA ALA A 164 -6.89 -3.79 -12.33
C ALA A 164 -5.79 -2.76 -12.63
N GLU A 165 -5.17 -2.24 -11.58
CA GLU A 165 -3.95 -1.45 -11.72
C GLU A 165 -2.69 -2.34 -11.77
N PRO A 166 -1.57 -1.83 -12.31
CA PRO A 166 -0.27 -2.40 -12.11
C PRO A 166 0.04 -2.59 -10.62
N GLN A 167 0.95 -3.50 -10.34
CA GLN A 167 1.50 -3.62 -9.00
C GLN A 167 2.54 -2.54 -8.79
N PHE A 168 2.68 -2.07 -7.57
CA PHE A 168 3.70 -1.08 -7.20
C PHE A 168 4.73 -1.70 -6.28
N VAL A 169 5.98 -1.28 -6.43
CA VAL A 169 7.09 -1.79 -5.63
C VAL A 169 7.94 -0.63 -5.13
N SER A 170 8.46 -0.77 -3.92
CA SER A 170 9.43 0.15 -3.34
C SER A 170 10.32 -0.57 -2.36
N CYS A 171 11.51 -0.02 -2.13
CA CYS A 171 12.45 -0.56 -1.17
C CYS A 171 12.84 0.46 -0.11
N ALA A 172 13.26 0.00 1.06
CA ALA A 172 13.96 0.81 2.06
C ALA A 172 15.15 0.05 2.63
N ASP A 173 16.23 0.77 2.94
CA ASP A 173 17.39 0.21 3.62
C ASP A 173 17.15 0.15 5.13
N ILE A 174 17.41 -1.02 5.73
CA ILE A 174 17.35 -1.22 7.17
C ILE A 174 18.58 -1.97 7.68
N THR A 175 18.91 -1.80 8.96
CA THR A 175 19.94 -2.58 9.64
C THR A 175 19.31 -3.29 10.84
N LEU A 176 19.40 -4.61 10.89
CA LEU A 176 19.10 -5.38 12.10
C LEU A 176 20.30 -5.32 13.03
N THR A 177 20.14 -4.75 14.22
CA THR A 177 21.25 -4.41 15.13
C THR A 177 21.74 -5.57 16.01
N SER A 178 21.12 -6.74 15.88
CA SER A 178 21.52 -7.96 16.57
C SER A 178 21.01 -9.17 15.79
N ALA A 179 21.49 -10.37 16.14
CA ALA A 179 20.90 -11.60 15.65
C ALA A 179 19.55 -11.87 16.33
N GLY A 180 18.59 -12.35 15.57
CA GLY A 180 17.31 -12.81 16.07
C GLY A 180 17.43 -14.07 16.93
N SER A 181 16.38 -14.35 17.70
CA SER A 181 16.36 -15.45 18.66
C SER A 181 15.47 -16.64 18.25
N SER A 182 14.66 -16.49 17.21
CA SER A 182 13.62 -17.46 16.82
C SER A 182 14.01 -18.29 15.59
N SER A 183 13.23 -19.34 15.34
CA SER A 183 13.28 -20.06 14.06
C SER A 183 12.39 -19.37 13.00
N GLU A 184 12.78 -19.46 11.74
CA GLU A 184 11.94 -19.02 10.61
C GLU A 184 10.60 -19.79 10.61
N PRO A 185 9.45 -19.09 10.54
CA PRO A 185 8.14 -19.74 10.45
C PRO A 185 7.93 -20.36 9.06
N GLU A 186 7.11 -21.40 8.99
CA GLU A 186 6.74 -22.02 7.70
C GLU A 186 5.95 -21.05 6.81
N CYS A 187 5.12 -20.23 7.44
CA CYS A 187 4.23 -19.28 6.77
C CYS A 187 4.50 -17.84 7.21
N PRO A 188 4.38 -16.88 6.28
CA PRO A 188 4.40 -15.46 6.62
C PRO A 188 3.18 -15.11 7.47
N THR A 189 3.34 -14.08 8.30
CA THR A 189 2.24 -13.53 9.08
C THR A 189 1.28 -12.78 8.15
N PHE A 190 -0.02 -12.89 8.42
CA PHE A 190 -1.03 -12.09 7.74
C PHE A 190 -1.86 -11.33 8.76
N VAL A 191 -2.00 -10.03 8.55
CA VAL A 191 -2.90 -9.15 9.30
C VAL A 191 -3.94 -8.58 8.34
N GLY A 192 -5.18 -9.05 8.51
CA GLY A 192 -6.34 -8.54 7.79
C GLY A 192 -6.92 -7.29 8.44
N GLY A 193 -7.97 -6.75 7.83
CA GLY A 193 -8.65 -5.54 8.31
C GLY A 193 -8.15 -4.29 7.59
N ASP A 194 -8.91 -3.87 6.60
CA ASP A 194 -8.81 -2.57 5.94
C ASP A 194 -10.02 -1.69 6.24
N ARG A 195 -10.01 -0.48 5.70
CA ARG A 195 -11.14 0.45 5.77
C ARG A 195 -12.46 -0.17 5.31
N VAL A 196 -12.47 -0.96 4.25
CA VAL A 196 -13.70 -1.49 3.64
C VAL A 196 -14.31 -2.61 4.50
N THR A 197 -13.50 -3.57 4.92
CA THR A 197 -13.90 -4.63 5.86
C THR A 197 -14.42 -4.06 7.17
N LYS A 198 -13.85 -2.96 7.67
CA LYS A 198 -14.38 -2.22 8.82
C LYS A 198 -15.73 -1.57 8.53
N ASN A 199 -15.90 -0.93 7.37
CA ASN A 199 -17.16 -0.31 6.97
C ASN A 199 -18.29 -1.34 6.77
N GLU A 200 -17.95 -2.59 6.45
CA GLU A 200 -18.89 -3.68 6.20
C GLU A 200 -19.02 -4.65 7.40
N ASP A 201 -18.42 -4.33 8.55
CA ASP A 201 -18.45 -5.15 9.78
C ASP A 201 -17.96 -6.61 9.59
N LEU A 202 -17.01 -6.83 8.68
CA LEU A 202 -16.48 -8.14 8.31
C LEU A 202 -15.31 -8.63 9.20
N GLY A 203 -14.81 -7.78 10.09
CA GLY A 203 -13.70 -8.08 10.99
C GLY A 203 -12.32 -7.91 10.35
N ASN A 204 -11.29 -8.54 10.94
CA ASN A 204 -9.88 -8.27 10.63
C ASN A 204 -9.14 -9.48 10.04
N HIS A 205 -9.85 -10.35 9.31
CA HIS A 205 -9.29 -11.62 8.82
C HIS A 205 -9.16 -11.70 7.30
N GLU A 206 -9.49 -10.62 6.61
CA GLU A 206 -9.48 -10.52 5.16
C GLU A 206 -9.20 -9.09 4.74
N CYS A 207 -8.91 -8.93 3.45
CA CYS A 207 -8.79 -7.65 2.78
C CYS A 207 -9.76 -7.60 1.62
N PHE A 208 -10.26 -6.41 1.33
CA PHE A 208 -10.92 -6.08 0.08
C PHE A 208 -9.87 -5.97 -1.03
N TYR A 209 -10.05 -6.71 -2.12
CA TYR A 209 -9.11 -6.69 -3.26
C TYR A 209 -9.86 -6.87 -4.58
N PHE A 210 -9.15 -6.62 -5.68
CA PHE A 210 -9.69 -6.73 -7.02
C PHE A 210 -9.05 -7.89 -7.81
N TYR A 211 -9.90 -8.70 -8.44
CA TYR A 211 -9.64 -9.77 -9.41
C TYR A 211 -8.80 -10.95 -8.92
N THR A 212 -7.63 -10.72 -8.34
CA THR A 212 -6.69 -11.77 -7.93
C THR A 212 -6.09 -11.50 -6.54
N ASN A 213 -5.92 -12.57 -5.77
CA ASN A 213 -5.20 -12.57 -4.51
C ASN A 213 -3.77 -13.12 -4.65
N SER A 214 -3.28 -13.28 -5.88
CA SER A 214 -1.91 -13.66 -6.18
C SER A 214 -1.10 -12.44 -6.61
N ILE A 215 0.21 -12.47 -6.32
CA ILE A 215 1.17 -11.48 -6.81
C ILE A 215 1.60 -11.74 -8.26
N GLU A 216 1.26 -12.91 -8.82
CA GLU A 216 1.45 -13.18 -10.24
C GLU A 216 0.53 -12.27 -11.08
N SER A 217 0.91 -12.04 -12.35
CA SER A 217 0.30 -11.06 -13.28
C SER A 217 -1.14 -10.64 -12.92
N THR A 218 -1.27 -9.40 -12.46
CA THR A 218 -2.51 -8.81 -11.95
C THR A 218 -3.30 -8.08 -13.02
N GLN A 219 -2.82 -8.05 -14.28
CA GLN A 219 -3.48 -7.28 -15.33
C GLN A 219 -4.85 -7.88 -15.68
N TYR A 220 -5.87 -7.06 -15.54
CA TYR A 220 -7.24 -7.39 -15.89
C TYR A 220 -7.97 -6.13 -16.35
N LYS A 221 -8.73 -6.24 -17.45
CA LYS A 221 -9.54 -5.15 -17.99
C LYS A 221 -10.96 -5.65 -18.25
N GLY A 222 -11.83 -5.48 -17.25
CA GLY A 222 -13.26 -5.79 -17.35
C GLY A 222 -14.11 -4.60 -17.79
N SER A 223 -15.42 -4.75 -17.59
CA SER A 223 -16.42 -3.69 -17.80
C SER A 223 -16.72 -2.95 -16.49
N ASN A 224 -17.11 -1.68 -16.60
CA ASN A 224 -17.68 -0.89 -15.50
C ASN A 224 -19.14 -1.28 -15.17
N ASP A 225 -19.76 -2.15 -15.96
CA ASP A 225 -21.14 -2.59 -15.71
C ASP A 225 -21.17 -3.79 -14.75
N ASP A 226 -20.13 -4.63 -14.76
CA ASP A 226 -20.09 -5.91 -14.03
C ASP A 226 -18.86 -6.06 -13.12
N TYR A 227 -18.28 -4.94 -12.69
CA TYR A 227 -17.03 -4.92 -11.92
C TYR A 227 -17.17 -5.50 -10.51
N GLU A 228 -18.37 -5.40 -9.91
CA GLU A 228 -18.58 -5.71 -8.50
C GLU A 228 -18.18 -7.15 -8.15
N GLN A 229 -18.42 -8.11 -9.05
CA GLN A 229 -18.08 -9.52 -8.86
C GLN A 229 -16.56 -9.77 -8.73
N TYR A 230 -15.75 -8.84 -9.22
CA TYR A 230 -14.29 -8.93 -9.15
C TYR A 230 -13.73 -8.26 -7.91
N TYR A 231 -14.54 -7.54 -7.14
CA TYR A 231 -14.15 -7.05 -5.83
C TYR A 231 -14.52 -8.09 -4.76
N ILE A 232 -13.49 -8.67 -4.15
CA ILE A 232 -13.60 -9.85 -3.30
C ILE A 232 -13.01 -9.54 -1.94
N PHE A 233 -13.49 -10.22 -0.91
CA PHE A 233 -12.86 -10.27 0.39
C PHE A 233 -12.13 -11.59 0.57
N GLY A 234 -10.85 -11.53 0.97
CA GLY A 234 -10.07 -12.73 1.19
C GLY A 234 -8.64 -12.46 1.65
N LYS A 235 -7.79 -13.47 1.53
CA LYS A 235 -6.38 -13.43 1.92
C LYS A 235 -5.48 -13.59 0.69
N PRO A 236 -4.21 -13.20 0.75
CA PRO A 236 -3.26 -13.56 -0.30
C PRO A 236 -3.21 -15.08 -0.50
N SER A 237 -3.20 -15.53 -1.75
CA SER A 237 -3.20 -16.97 -2.09
C SER A 237 -2.02 -17.71 -1.45
N TYR A 238 -0.88 -17.05 -1.31
CA TYR A 238 0.29 -17.60 -0.61
C TYR A 238 -0.02 -17.95 0.86
N VAL A 239 -0.76 -17.09 1.56
CA VAL A 239 -1.16 -17.31 2.95
C VAL A 239 -2.18 -18.44 3.04
N GLU A 240 -3.16 -18.47 2.13
CA GLU A 240 -4.16 -19.53 2.06
C GLU A 240 -3.51 -20.90 1.84
N ASN A 241 -2.64 -20.99 0.84
CA ASN A 241 -1.95 -22.23 0.48
C ASN A 241 -0.97 -22.68 1.56
N CYS A 242 -0.32 -21.74 2.25
CA CYS A 242 0.59 -22.08 3.35
C CYS A 242 -0.16 -22.62 4.58
N SER A 243 -1.34 -22.07 4.89
CA SER A 243 -2.17 -22.53 6.00
C SER A 243 -2.78 -23.94 5.79
N GLY A 244 -2.78 -24.44 4.54
CA GLY A 244 -3.40 -25.71 4.14
C GLY A 244 -2.67 -26.99 4.55
N SER A 245 -1.49 -26.93 5.18
CA SER A 245 -0.74 -28.14 5.59
C SER A 245 -0.54 -28.31 7.10
N THR A 246 -0.66 -27.25 7.91
CA THR A 246 -0.43 -27.32 9.37
C THR A 246 -0.98 -26.07 10.09
N ALA A 247 -2.26 -25.73 9.91
CA ALA A 247 -2.92 -24.72 10.75
C ALA A 247 -3.17 -25.25 12.18
N GLY A 248 -2.08 -25.46 12.91
CA GLY A 248 -2.07 -25.59 14.36
C GLY A 248 -2.31 -24.23 15.00
N ILE A 249 -3.20 -24.22 15.97
CA ILE A 249 -3.52 -23.11 16.88
C ILE A 249 -2.25 -22.44 17.41
N GLY A 250 -2.12 -21.13 17.21
CA GLY A 250 -1.07 -20.26 17.79
C GLY A 250 -0.77 -19.13 16.82
N ASN A 251 -1.05 -17.85 17.08
CA ASN A 251 -1.11 -17.11 18.33
C ASN A 251 -2.21 -16.06 18.14
N SER A 252 -3.36 -16.24 18.78
CA SER A 252 -4.33 -15.14 18.91
C SER A 252 -3.63 -14.04 19.70
N THR A 253 -3.43 -12.90 19.06
CA THR A 253 -3.02 -11.66 19.72
C THR A 253 -3.86 -11.48 20.97
N ALA A 254 -3.23 -11.58 22.14
CA ALA A 254 -3.83 -11.17 23.39
C ALA A 254 -4.22 -9.70 23.23
N THR A 255 -5.52 -9.43 23.25
CA THR A 255 -6.06 -8.08 23.39
C THR A 255 -5.39 -7.46 24.63
N PRO A 256 -4.83 -6.24 24.57
CA PRO A 256 -4.31 -5.61 25.77
C PRO A 256 -5.50 -5.32 26.68
N THR A 257 -5.56 -6.01 27.82
CA THR A 257 -6.48 -5.67 28.90
C THR A 257 -6.12 -4.26 29.37
N THR A 258 -6.98 -3.30 29.08
CA THR A 258 -6.94 -2.00 29.74
C THR A 258 -7.34 -2.22 31.19
N GLU A 259 -6.36 -2.45 32.07
CA GLU A 259 -6.58 -2.27 33.51
C GLU A 259 -6.89 -0.79 33.73
N ASN A 260 -8.17 -0.55 34.02
CA ASN A 260 -8.68 0.71 34.52
C ASN A 260 -8.02 0.97 35.88
N PRO A 261 -7.24 2.05 36.08
CA PRO A 261 -6.69 2.35 37.38
C PRO A 261 -7.84 2.72 38.32
N GLU A 262 -8.00 1.94 39.40
CA GLU A 262 -8.86 2.31 40.51
C GLU A 262 -8.43 3.68 41.05
N THR A 263 -9.36 4.62 41.02
CA THR A 263 -9.19 5.97 41.56
C THR A 263 -9.29 5.89 43.07
N GLU A 264 -8.15 5.75 43.77
CA GLU A 264 -8.08 6.14 45.17
C GLU A 264 -8.06 7.68 45.25
N THR A 265 -9.06 8.22 45.95
CA THR A 265 -9.25 9.65 46.19
C THR A 265 -8.45 10.08 47.42
N PRO A 266 -7.54 11.05 47.32
CA PRO A 266 -7.05 11.77 48.49
C PRO A 266 -7.78 13.11 48.60
N GLU A 267 -8.46 13.31 49.73
CA GLU A 267 -8.93 14.61 50.19
C GLU A 267 -7.73 15.55 50.39
N THR A 268 -7.72 16.74 49.78
CA THR A 268 -7.11 17.92 50.41
C THR A 268 -7.66 19.25 49.88
N ASN A 269 -8.28 19.97 50.82
CA ASN A 269 -8.38 21.42 51.03
C ASN A 269 -8.30 22.41 49.85
N SER A 270 -9.39 23.18 49.79
CA SER A 270 -9.49 24.55 49.29
C SER A 270 -8.36 25.45 49.78
N ASP A 271 -7.74 26.19 48.86
CA ASP A 271 -7.82 27.66 48.84
C ASP A 271 -6.94 28.27 47.73
N THR A 272 -7.59 29.13 46.93
CA THR A 272 -7.12 30.47 46.54
C THR A 272 -6.27 30.69 45.26
N ASP A 273 -6.81 31.65 44.49
CA ASP A 273 -6.25 32.60 43.51
C ASP A 273 -5.97 32.21 42.05
N ALA A 274 -6.82 32.78 41.19
CA ALA A 274 -6.55 33.12 39.80
C ALA A 274 -5.46 34.21 39.70
N PRO A 275 -4.74 34.27 38.57
CA PRO A 275 -5.12 35.30 37.61
C PRO A 275 -5.09 34.87 36.14
N THR A 276 -5.94 35.57 35.41
CA THR A 276 -6.08 35.68 33.97
C THR A 276 -4.78 36.15 33.32
N ASP A 277 -4.35 35.50 32.24
CA ASP A 277 -3.61 36.17 31.16
C ASP A 277 -3.74 35.42 29.83
N THR A 278 -4.23 36.15 28.83
CA THR A 278 -4.28 35.79 27.42
C THR A 278 -3.08 36.43 26.72
N PRO A 279 -2.38 35.72 25.82
CA PRO A 279 -1.64 36.40 24.76
C PRO A 279 -2.18 36.06 23.36
N ALA A 280 -2.24 37.14 22.60
CA ALA A 280 -2.68 37.30 21.23
C ALA A 280 -2.01 36.39 20.19
N SER A 281 -2.81 36.12 19.16
CA SER A 281 -2.46 35.62 17.83
C SER A 281 -1.34 36.45 17.19
N THR A 282 -0.33 35.78 16.63
CA THR A 282 0.65 36.37 15.71
C THR A 282 0.51 35.72 14.33
N ASP A 283 0.13 36.55 13.37
CA ASP A 283 0.12 36.26 11.93
C ASP A 283 1.52 35.90 11.41
N TYR A 284 1.60 34.88 10.55
CA TYR A 284 2.77 34.60 9.72
C TYR A 284 2.47 34.95 8.26
N PRO A 285 3.40 35.61 7.54
CA PRO A 285 3.21 35.99 6.15
C PRO A 285 3.39 34.78 5.22
N THR A 286 2.47 34.69 4.26
CA THR A 286 2.48 33.79 3.11
C THR A 286 3.55 34.21 2.12
N SER A 287 4.51 33.32 1.82
CA SER A 287 5.31 33.41 0.60
C SER A 287 5.55 32.01 0.05
N SER A 288 4.83 31.70 -1.03
CA SER A 288 4.96 30.48 -1.83
C SER A 288 6.07 30.65 -2.87
N PRO A 289 7.00 29.70 -3.04
CA PRO A 289 7.77 29.57 -4.28
C PRO A 289 7.04 28.61 -5.23
N GLU A 290 6.97 28.99 -6.51
CA GLU A 290 6.51 28.15 -7.62
C GLU A 290 7.46 26.95 -7.81
N PRO A 291 6.95 25.72 -8.04
CA PRO A 291 7.78 24.64 -8.56
C PRO A 291 7.90 24.73 -10.09
N SER A 292 9.14 24.83 -10.56
CA SER A 292 9.52 24.68 -11.96
C SER A 292 9.34 23.22 -12.41
N SER A 293 8.49 23.02 -13.40
CA SER A 293 8.33 21.76 -14.13
C SER A 293 9.58 21.42 -14.96
N ASN A 294 10.18 20.26 -14.72
CA ASN A 294 11.01 19.58 -15.70
C ASN A 294 10.51 18.13 -15.80
N ASP A 295 9.53 17.93 -16.67
CA ASP A 295 9.08 16.62 -17.11
C ASP A 295 10.13 16.00 -18.03
N ASN A 296 10.50 14.75 -17.74
CA ASN A 296 11.10 13.84 -18.71
C ASN A 296 10.49 12.45 -18.47
N SER A 297 9.27 12.25 -18.97
CA SER A 297 8.64 10.94 -19.11
C SER A 297 8.99 10.38 -20.49
N VAL A 298 9.79 9.32 -20.52
CA VAL A 298 9.98 8.47 -21.70
C VAL A 298 8.83 7.46 -21.67
N ALA A 299 7.79 7.71 -22.45
CA ALA A 299 6.78 6.73 -22.79
C ALA A 299 7.17 6.15 -24.16
N ASP A 300 7.58 4.89 -24.19
CA ASP A 300 7.74 4.16 -25.45
C ASP A 300 6.39 3.61 -25.92
N ASP A 301 6.20 3.85 -27.21
CA ASP A 301 5.04 3.66 -28.07
C ASP A 301 4.72 2.16 -28.28
N ALA A 302 3.51 1.74 -27.91
CA ALA A 302 2.94 0.46 -28.34
C ALA A 302 1.82 0.73 -29.33
N SER A 303 2.23 0.81 -30.60
CA SER A 303 1.38 0.99 -31.76
C SER A 303 0.42 -0.19 -32.00
N ALA A 304 -0.69 0.14 -32.66
CA ALA A 304 -1.85 -0.67 -33.02
C ALA A 304 -1.58 -2.08 -33.58
N ILE A 305 -2.39 -3.04 -33.13
CA ILE A 305 -2.70 -4.26 -33.87
C ILE A 305 -4.20 -4.30 -34.12
N THR A 306 -4.57 -4.17 -35.39
CA THR A 306 -5.88 -4.54 -35.95
C THR A 306 -5.90 -6.04 -36.23
N GLY A 307 -6.93 -6.75 -35.78
CA GLY A 307 -7.21 -8.13 -36.17
C GLY A 307 -8.50 -8.63 -35.53
N GLU A 308 -9.43 -9.05 -36.37
CA GLU A 308 -10.83 -9.38 -36.10
C GLU A 308 -11.04 -10.70 -35.31
N SER A 309 -12.17 -10.72 -34.59
CA SER A 309 -13.14 -11.80 -34.30
C SER A 309 -12.68 -13.26 -34.15
N ASP A 310 -13.01 -13.87 -33.01
CA ASP A 310 -14.08 -14.89 -32.89
C ASP A 310 -14.21 -15.44 -31.46
N ASP A 311 -15.43 -15.88 -31.14
CA ASP A 311 -15.96 -16.39 -29.87
C ASP A 311 -15.15 -17.53 -29.22
N ASP A 312 -15.06 -17.51 -27.89
CA ASP A 312 -15.48 -18.58 -26.96
C ASP A 312 -14.95 -18.27 -25.55
N ASP A 313 -15.86 -17.90 -24.64
CA ASP A 313 -15.60 -17.85 -23.20
C ASP A 313 -15.46 -19.27 -22.63
N PRO A 314 -14.40 -19.55 -21.86
CA PRO A 314 -14.52 -20.49 -20.77
C PRO A 314 -14.57 -19.73 -19.45
N VAL A 315 -15.67 -19.91 -18.73
CA VAL A 315 -15.78 -19.68 -17.29
C VAL A 315 -14.69 -20.55 -16.62
N GLY A 316 -13.53 -19.94 -16.39
CA GLY A 316 -12.36 -20.59 -15.79
C GLY A 316 -12.35 -20.40 -14.29
N THR A 317 -12.73 -21.43 -13.54
CA THR A 317 -12.23 -21.61 -12.17
C THR A 317 -10.70 -21.58 -12.21
N VAL A 318 -10.12 -20.52 -11.66
CA VAL A 318 -8.66 -20.37 -11.53
C VAL A 318 -8.16 -21.50 -10.62
N ALA A 319 -7.40 -22.42 -11.20
CA ALA A 319 -6.72 -23.46 -10.43
C ALA A 319 -5.63 -22.80 -9.56
N PRO A 320 -5.47 -23.21 -8.29
CA PRO A 320 -4.42 -22.70 -7.43
C PRO A 320 -3.05 -23.03 -8.04
N GLY A 321 -2.21 -22.00 -8.20
CA GLY A 321 -0.83 -22.16 -8.64
C GLY A 321 -0.04 -23.02 -7.67
N ASP A 322 0.74 -23.96 -8.22
CA ASP A 322 1.61 -24.86 -7.46
C ASP A 322 2.62 -24.08 -6.61
N CYS A 323 2.68 -24.38 -5.31
CA CYS A 323 3.69 -23.83 -4.40
C CYS A 323 5.11 -24.13 -4.90
N LYS A 324 5.86 -23.09 -5.28
CA LYS A 324 7.33 -23.18 -5.34
C LYS A 324 7.84 -23.46 -3.92
N ARG A 325 8.28 -24.68 -3.66
CA ARG A 325 9.01 -25.01 -2.43
C ARG A 325 10.29 -24.16 -2.40
N LYS A 326 10.47 -23.35 -1.34
CA LYS A 326 11.68 -22.56 -1.05
C LYS A 326 12.93 -23.40 -1.31
N LYS A 327 13.76 -23.02 -2.28
CA LYS A 327 15.08 -23.66 -2.50
C LYS A 327 16.10 -22.97 -1.61
N ARG A 328 16.43 -23.59 -0.48
CA ARG A 328 17.46 -23.09 0.44
C ARG A 328 18.86 -23.29 -0.15
N THR A 329 19.57 -22.20 -0.40
CA THR A 329 21.04 -22.13 -0.33
C THR A 329 21.48 -20.77 0.19
N TRP A 330 21.63 -20.65 1.50
CA TRP A 330 22.44 -19.59 2.09
C TRP A 330 23.82 -20.19 2.37
N ASN A 331 24.82 -19.81 1.58
CA ASN A 331 26.21 -20.15 1.87
C ASN A 331 26.64 -19.32 3.09
N ARG A 332 26.92 -20.00 4.20
CA ARG A 332 27.68 -19.41 5.31
C ARG A 332 29.10 -19.13 4.84
N GLY A 333 29.43 -17.85 4.69
CA GLY A 333 30.81 -17.35 4.68
C GLY A 333 31.30 -17.11 6.09
#